data_AF-A0A1Y5PKA5-F1
#
_entry.id   AF-A0A1Y5PKA5-F1
#
_cell.length_a   1.000
_cell.length_b   1.000
_cell.length_c   1.000
_cell.angle_alpha   90.00
_cell.angle_beta   90.00
_cell.angle_gamma   90.00
#
_symmetry.space_group_name_H-M   'P 1'
#
loop_
_entity.id
_entity.type
_entity.pdbx_description
1 polymer ?
#
loop_
_entity_poly.entity_id
_entity_poly.type
_entity_poly.pdbx_seq_one_letter_code
_entity_poly.pdbx_strand_id
1 'polypeptide(L)'
;MTSTEIDRGLGAELAADLAATALALARRFSAGATMWSLAPAWQPHAQHIAVEFVHPVIVGKRALPAVALTGPELVDVVRVSVRPGDIVIAVADANDREVRSVMRRSPAWGAMTIWIGSGERPMAGAADHVLWLDDPDPSAPATGSFVLLYHLLWELTHVCFEHPGLLKPSECTEEVCITCSDEGRLGELLAASAQGSAQVRTATGVETVSTMLVDPVTAGELVLVHAGMAISKVDIGGDS
;
A
#
# COMPACT_ATOMS: atom_id res chain seq x y z
N MET A 1 30.50 10.00 -14.08
CA MET A 1 29.32 10.29 -13.23
C MET A 1 28.11 10.18 -14.12
N THR A 2 27.40 9.06 -14.02
CA THR A 2 26.05 8.92 -14.56
C THR A 2 25.17 9.91 -13.81
N SER A 3 24.56 10.86 -14.53
CA SER A 3 23.59 11.80 -13.96
C SER A 3 22.34 11.01 -13.62
N THR A 4 21.94 11.04 -12.35
CA THR A 4 20.70 10.42 -11.86
C THR A 4 19.51 11.29 -12.23
N GLU A 5 18.28 10.74 -12.23
CA GLU A 5 17.07 11.56 -12.43
C GLU A 5 16.96 12.73 -11.44
N ILE A 6 17.50 12.57 -10.23
CA ILE A 6 17.51 13.61 -9.21
C ILE A 6 18.34 14.83 -9.62
N ASP A 7 19.43 14.61 -10.36
CA ASP A 7 20.26 15.70 -10.88
C ASP A 7 19.51 16.53 -11.94
N ARG A 8 18.43 15.99 -12.52
CA ARG A 8 17.61 16.62 -13.57
C ARG A 8 16.30 17.22 -13.05
N GLY A 9 15.96 16.96 -11.79
CA GLY A 9 14.68 17.34 -11.18
C GLY A 9 13.57 16.31 -11.44
N LEU A 10 12.61 16.23 -10.52
CA LEU A 10 11.47 15.30 -10.62
C LEU A 10 10.59 15.65 -11.82
N GLY A 11 10.27 14.65 -12.65
CA GLY A 11 9.31 14.78 -13.73
C GLY A 11 7.90 15.14 -13.24
N ALA A 12 7.09 15.76 -14.11
CA ALA A 12 5.76 16.26 -13.75
C ALA A 12 4.80 15.15 -13.27
N GLU A 13 4.88 13.96 -13.86
CA GLU A 13 4.06 12.81 -13.46
C GLU A 13 4.41 12.33 -12.05
N LEU A 14 5.69 12.12 -11.75
CA LEU A 14 6.14 11.71 -10.42
C LEU A 14 5.82 12.78 -9.36
N ALA A 15 5.91 14.06 -9.71
CA ALA A 15 5.51 15.14 -8.83
C ALA A 15 4.00 15.12 -8.52
N ALA A 16 3.15 14.79 -9.50
CA ALA A 16 1.71 14.62 -9.31
C ALA A 16 1.39 13.39 -8.44
N ASP A 17 2.07 12.26 -8.70
CA ASP A 17 1.96 11.04 -7.90
C ASP A 17 2.36 11.30 -6.44
N LEU A 18 3.46 12.02 -6.21
CA LEU A 18 3.92 12.44 -4.88
C LEU A 18 2.88 13.29 -4.15
N ALA A 19 2.32 14.30 -4.82
CA ALA A 19 1.31 15.18 -4.24
C ALA A 19 0.03 14.42 -3.86
N ALA A 20 -0.46 13.54 -4.74
CA ALA A 20 -1.62 12.70 -4.48
C ALA A 20 -1.38 11.74 -3.30
N THR A 21 -0.20 11.11 -3.27
CA THR A 21 0.20 10.18 -2.20
C THR A 21 0.32 10.89 -0.85
N ALA A 22 0.91 12.08 -0.82
CA ALA A 22 1.03 12.88 0.40
C ALA A 22 -0.34 13.30 0.97
N LEU A 23 -1.29 13.68 0.11
CA LEU A 23 -2.65 13.99 0.54
C LEU A 23 -3.35 12.74 1.12
N ALA A 24 -3.19 11.59 0.47
CA ALA A 24 -3.76 10.33 0.94
C ALA A 24 -3.18 9.91 2.30
N LEU A 25 -1.85 9.99 2.45
CA LEU A 25 -1.17 9.77 3.73
C LEU A 25 -1.68 10.71 4.82
N ALA A 26 -1.78 12.00 4.54
CA ALA A 26 -2.26 12.98 5.50
C ALA A 26 -3.67 12.64 5.98
N ARG A 27 -4.57 12.25 5.07
CA ARG A 27 -5.93 11.80 5.43
C ARG A 27 -5.91 10.54 6.29
N ARG A 28 -5.13 9.52 5.94
CA ARG A 28 -4.99 8.27 6.72
C ARG A 28 -4.46 8.55 8.13
N PHE A 29 -3.37 9.31 8.25
CA PHE A 29 -2.83 9.69 9.55
C PHE A 29 -3.79 10.58 10.35
N SER A 30 -4.53 11.48 9.70
CA SER A 30 -5.58 12.26 10.37
C SER A 30 -6.71 11.38 10.92
N ALA A 31 -6.96 10.22 10.29
CA ALA A 31 -7.90 9.21 10.75
C ALA A 31 -7.29 8.21 11.76
N GLY A 32 -6.04 8.40 12.19
CA GLY A 32 -5.38 7.59 13.21
C GLY A 32 -4.64 6.35 12.69
N ALA A 33 -4.32 6.29 11.40
CA ALA A 33 -3.57 5.19 10.80
C ALA A 33 -2.16 5.01 11.39
N THR A 34 -1.69 3.77 11.42
CA THR A 34 -0.26 3.43 11.57
C THR A 34 0.33 3.06 10.20
N MET A 35 1.57 3.48 9.94
CA MET A 35 2.29 3.11 8.73
C MET A 35 3.30 2.00 9.00
N TRP A 36 3.28 0.96 8.15
CA TRP A 36 4.18 -0.19 8.21
C TRP A 36 5.14 -0.14 7.02
N SER A 37 6.42 0.10 7.29
CA SER A 37 7.45 0.27 6.24
C SER A 37 8.25 -1.02 5.99
N LEU A 38 8.44 -1.35 4.72
CA LEU A 38 9.08 -2.57 4.24
C LEU A 38 10.20 -2.23 3.26
N ALA A 39 11.31 -2.95 3.33
CA ALA A 39 12.37 -2.85 2.33
C ALA A 39 13.23 -4.14 2.38
N PRO A 40 12.75 -5.26 1.83
CA PRO A 40 13.37 -6.58 2.06
C PRO A 40 14.83 -6.64 1.62
N ALA A 41 15.13 -6.11 0.44
CA ALA A 41 16.50 -6.03 -0.09
C ALA A 41 17.32 -4.87 0.51
N TRP A 42 16.67 -3.86 1.08
CA TRP A 42 17.31 -2.60 1.51
C TRP A 42 16.76 -2.13 2.87
N GLN A 43 16.87 -2.99 3.88
CA GLN A 43 16.35 -2.78 5.23
C GLN A 43 16.57 -1.37 5.82
N PRO A 44 17.71 -0.69 5.62
CA PRO A 44 17.89 0.68 6.11
C PRO A 44 16.83 1.68 5.64
N HIS A 45 16.24 1.51 4.44
CA HIS A 45 15.17 2.40 3.96
C HIS A 45 13.88 2.26 4.77
N ALA A 46 13.48 1.02 5.11
CA ALA A 46 12.31 0.81 5.97
C ALA A 46 12.48 1.48 7.33
N GLN A 47 13.67 1.32 7.93
CA GLN A 47 14.01 1.91 9.22
C GLN A 47 14.06 3.43 9.16
N HIS A 48 14.64 4.01 8.10
CA HIS A 48 14.69 5.46 7.90
C HIS A 48 13.27 6.02 7.78
N ILE A 49 12.42 5.44 6.94
CA ILE A 49 11.01 5.86 6.82
C ILE A 49 10.32 5.86 8.19
N ALA A 50 10.50 4.80 8.99
CA ALA A 50 9.89 4.74 10.32
C ALA A 50 10.41 5.85 11.25
N VAL A 51 11.72 6.08 11.29
CA VAL A 51 12.34 7.12 12.14
C VAL A 51 11.90 8.52 11.72
N GLU A 52 11.90 8.82 10.42
CA GLU A 52 11.55 10.14 9.89
C GLU A 52 10.12 10.54 10.28
N PHE A 53 9.18 9.59 10.22
CA PHE A 53 7.78 9.84 10.57
C PHE A 53 7.55 9.91 12.09
N VAL A 54 8.25 9.11 12.90
CA VAL A 54 8.10 9.12 14.37
C VAL A 54 8.85 10.27 15.04
N HIS A 55 10.01 10.66 14.52
CA HIS A 55 10.89 11.68 15.10
C HIS A 55 11.13 12.82 14.10
N PRO A 56 10.11 13.66 13.85
CA PRO A 56 10.21 14.68 12.82
C PRO A 56 11.35 15.66 13.12
N VAL A 57 12.22 15.87 12.13
CA VAL A 57 13.42 16.73 12.27
C VAL A 57 13.07 18.22 12.45
N ILE A 58 11.90 18.64 11.96
CA ILE A 58 11.42 20.02 12.07
C ILE A 58 10.71 20.23 13.41
N VAL A 59 11.23 21.17 14.20
CA VAL A 59 10.66 21.57 15.50
C VAL A 59 9.17 21.91 15.36
N GLY A 60 8.35 21.28 16.19
CA GLY A 60 6.90 21.54 16.28
C GLY A 60 6.03 20.70 15.33
N LYS A 61 6.62 19.88 14.45
CA LYS A 61 5.84 18.94 13.63
C LYS A 61 5.37 17.74 14.47
N ARG A 62 4.17 17.24 14.14
CA ARG A 62 3.52 16.12 14.82
C ARG A 62 4.22 14.80 14.49
N ALA A 63 4.57 14.00 15.49
CA ALA A 63 4.99 12.61 15.28
C ALA A 63 3.86 11.77 14.66
N LEU A 64 4.19 10.98 13.65
CA LEU A 64 3.26 10.11 12.93
C LEU A 64 3.60 8.64 13.22
N PRO A 65 2.63 7.77 13.59
CA PRO A 65 2.92 6.38 13.95
C PRO A 65 3.47 5.61 12.74
N ALA A 66 4.73 5.18 12.82
CA ALA A 66 5.36 4.38 11.77
C ALA A 66 6.27 3.30 12.38
N VAL A 67 6.27 2.11 11.78
CA VAL A 67 7.04 0.94 12.25
C VAL A 67 7.67 0.24 11.05
N ALA A 68 8.98 -0.02 11.13
CA ALA A 68 9.68 -0.82 10.14
C ALA A 68 9.48 -2.32 10.43
N LEU A 69 8.99 -3.07 9.45
CA LEU A 69 8.94 -4.53 9.52
C LEU A 69 10.12 -5.09 8.72
N THR A 70 10.91 -5.91 9.38
CA THR A 70 12.18 -6.42 8.85
C THR A 70 12.35 -7.88 9.24
N GLY A 71 13.02 -8.66 8.40
CA GLY A 71 13.24 -10.09 8.63
C GLY A 71 12.40 -10.97 7.69
N PRO A 72 12.45 -12.30 7.88
CA PRO A 72 11.76 -13.27 7.02
C PRO A 72 10.24 -13.27 7.22
N GLU A 73 9.52 -13.97 6.35
CA GLU A 73 8.06 -14.18 6.41
C GLU A 73 7.28 -12.86 6.35
N LEU A 74 7.69 -11.94 5.47
CA LEU A 74 7.19 -10.57 5.46
C LEU A 74 5.67 -10.50 5.28
N VAL A 75 5.11 -11.35 4.43
CA VAL A 75 3.67 -11.41 4.17
C VAL A 75 2.90 -11.69 5.45
N ASP A 76 3.34 -12.67 6.23
CA ASP A 76 2.68 -13.05 7.49
C ASP A 76 2.84 -11.95 8.53
N VAL A 77 4.04 -11.40 8.68
CA VAL A 77 4.31 -10.31 9.64
C VAL A 77 3.46 -9.08 9.33
N VAL A 78 3.30 -8.70 8.06
CA VAL A 78 2.40 -7.60 7.68
C VAL A 78 0.95 -7.97 7.97
N ARG A 79 0.53 -9.19 7.63
CA ARG A 79 -0.86 -9.66 7.82
C ARG A 79 -1.34 -9.59 9.27
N VAL A 80 -0.49 -9.92 10.25
CA VAL A 80 -0.82 -9.82 11.68
C VAL A 80 -0.69 -8.39 12.22
N SER A 81 0.20 -7.57 11.64
CA SER A 81 0.45 -6.21 12.13
C SER A 81 -0.64 -5.22 11.71
N VAL A 82 -1.06 -5.30 10.45
CA VAL A 82 -1.95 -4.33 9.81
C VAL A 82 -3.39 -4.41 10.33
N ARG A 83 -3.95 -3.23 10.63
CA ARG A 83 -5.37 -3.02 10.90
C ARG A 83 -6.06 -2.29 9.75
N PRO A 84 -7.39 -2.46 9.57
CA PRO A 84 -8.13 -1.64 8.62
C PRO A 84 -7.92 -0.14 8.86
N GLY A 85 -7.58 0.59 7.80
CA GLY A 85 -7.25 2.01 7.86
C GLY A 85 -5.75 2.32 7.91
N ASP A 86 -4.89 1.33 8.19
CA ASP A 86 -3.44 1.49 8.20
C ASP A 86 -2.85 1.70 6.79
N ILE A 87 -1.55 1.99 6.75
CA ILE A 87 -0.77 2.19 5.55
C ILE A 87 0.34 1.14 5.50
N VAL A 88 0.57 0.55 4.32
CA VAL A 88 1.76 -0.26 4.03
C VAL A 88 2.58 0.48 2.97
N ILE A 89 3.83 0.77 3.28
CA ILE A 89 4.78 1.38 2.35
C ILE A 89 5.96 0.44 2.12
N ALA A 90 6.32 0.17 0.86
CA ALA A 90 7.48 -0.63 0.54
C ALA A 90 8.47 0.11 -0.36
N VAL A 91 9.76 -0.15 -0.15
CA VAL A 91 10.86 0.20 -1.05
C VAL A 91 11.45 -1.09 -1.59
N ALA A 92 11.20 -1.41 -2.86
CA ALA A 92 11.65 -2.65 -3.50
C ALA A 92 11.53 -2.57 -5.03
N ASP A 93 12.27 -3.43 -5.73
CA ASP A 93 12.09 -3.65 -7.17
C ASP A 93 10.70 -4.21 -7.50
N ALA A 94 10.17 -3.91 -8.69
CA ALA A 94 8.82 -4.31 -9.12
C ALA A 94 8.60 -5.83 -9.19
N ASN A 95 9.68 -6.62 -9.25
CA ASN A 95 9.66 -8.07 -9.29
C ASN A 95 9.81 -8.74 -7.92
N ASP A 96 9.97 -7.97 -6.83
CA ASP A 96 10.08 -8.51 -5.48
C ASP A 96 8.80 -9.27 -5.11
N ARG A 97 8.92 -10.59 -4.93
CA ARG A 97 7.78 -11.50 -4.77
C ARG A 97 7.06 -11.28 -3.44
N GLU A 98 7.79 -10.94 -2.37
CA GLU A 98 7.20 -10.69 -1.06
C GLU A 98 6.43 -9.37 -1.07
N VAL A 99 7.03 -8.29 -1.61
CA VAL A 99 6.35 -6.99 -1.73
C VAL A 99 5.13 -7.09 -2.63
N ARG A 100 5.20 -7.77 -3.78
CA ARG A 100 4.02 -8.01 -4.65
C ARG A 100 2.90 -8.72 -3.92
N SER A 101 3.22 -9.75 -3.13
CA SER A 101 2.23 -10.49 -2.34
C SER A 101 1.59 -9.59 -1.29
N VAL A 102 2.40 -8.80 -0.57
CA VAL A 102 1.90 -7.83 0.41
C VAL A 102 0.97 -6.79 -0.23
N MET A 103 1.38 -6.18 -1.34
CA MET A 103 0.58 -5.12 -1.99
C MET A 103 -0.76 -5.66 -2.50
N ARG A 104 -0.79 -6.88 -3.05
CA ARG A 104 -2.04 -7.51 -3.49
C ARG A 104 -2.99 -7.88 -2.35
N ARG A 105 -2.47 -8.25 -1.18
CA ARG A 105 -3.29 -8.68 -0.03
C ARG A 105 -3.74 -7.53 0.85
N SER A 106 -2.96 -6.45 0.91
CA SER A 106 -3.23 -5.29 1.78
C SER A 106 -4.62 -4.68 1.63
N PRO A 107 -5.22 -4.56 0.42
CA PRO A 107 -6.60 -4.11 0.28
C PRO A 107 -7.61 -5.02 0.99
N ALA A 108 -7.42 -6.35 0.97
CA ALA A 108 -8.27 -7.28 1.71
C ALA A 108 -8.08 -7.15 3.24
N TRP A 109 -6.95 -6.60 3.68
CA TRP A 109 -6.70 -6.26 5.09
C TRP A 109 -7.20 -4.85 5.47
N GLY A 110 -7.68 -4.08 4.48
CA GLY A 110 -8.16 -2.71 4.65
C GLY A 110 -7.06 -1.67 4.75
N ALA A 111 -5.83 -1.99 4.33
CA ALA A 111 -4.71 -1.05 4.31
C ALA A 111 -4.49 -0.42 2.93
N MET A 112 -4.11 0.86 2.95
CA MET A 112 -3.65 1.59 1.77
C MET A 112 -2.19 1.24 1.48
N THR A 113 -1.83 1.14 0.21
CA THR A 113 -0.53 0.66 -0.25
C THR A 113 0.25 1.74 -0.99
N ILE A 114 1.54 1.87 -0.67
CA ILE A 114 2.48 2.77 -1.34
C ILE A 114 3.71 1.95 -1.73
N TRP A 115 4.14 2.06 -2.98
CA TRP A 115 5.32 1.36 -3.47
C TRP A 115 6.31 2.33 -4.10
N ILE A 116 7.51 2.40 -3.53
CA ILE A 116 8.65 3.17 -4.03
C ILE A 116 9.66 2.23 -4.68
N GLY A 117 10.17 2.60 -5.85
CA GLY A 117 11.24 1.85 -6.53
C GLY A 117 11.74 2.56 -7.78
N SER A 118 12.53 1.86 -8.58
CA SER A 118 13.15 2.39 -9.80
C SER A 118 13.24 1.34 -10.90
N GLY A 119 13.46 1.78 -12.15
CA GLY A 119 13.60 0.90 -13.30
C GLY A 119 12.25 0.47 -13.88
N GLU A 120 12.06 -0.83 -14.15
CA GLU A 120 10.79 -1.33 -14.69
C GLU A 120 9.64 -1.11 -13.68
N ARG A 121 8.66 -0.29 -14.06
CA ARG A 121 7.52 0.06 -13.19
C ARG A 121 6.58 -1.14 -13.02
N PRO A 122 6.03 -1.37 -11.81
CA PRO A 122 5.02 -2.41 -11.64
C PRO A 122 3.75 -2.10 -12.46
N MET A 123 2.98 -3.14 -12.76
CA MET A 123 1.72 -3.00 -13.50
C MET A 123 0.77 -1.99 -12.84
N ALA A 124 -0.04 -1.31 -13.65
CA ALA A 124 -1.09 -0.43 -13.14
C ALA A 124 -2.00 -1.19 -12.15
N GLY A 125 -2.30 -0.55 -11.01
CA GLY A 125 -3.09 -1.16 -9.93
C GLY A 125 -2.31 -2.14 -9.04
N ALA A 126 -0.98 -2.24 -9.15
CA ALA A 126 -0.18 -3.06 -8.24
C ALA A 126 -0.14 -2.55 -6.80
N ALA A 127 -0.38 -1.25 -6.59
CA ALA A 127 -0.56 -0.57 -5.31
C ALA A 127 -1.47 0.66 -5.52
N ASP A 128 -2.04 1.22 -4.46
CA ASP A 128 -2.86 2.44 -4.52
C ASP A 128 -2.02 3.63 -5.00
N HIS A 129 -0.75 3.68 -4.57
CA HIS A 129 0.22 4.70 -4.97
C HIS A 129 1.55 4.07 -5.37
N VAL A 130 2.07 4.45 -6.53
CA VAL A 130 3.38 4.01 -7.04
C VAL A 130 4.24 5.23 -7.28
N LEU A 131 5.35 5.35 -6.54
CA LEU A 131 6.33 6.42 -6.67
C LEU A 131 7.59 5.84 -7.30
N TRP A 132 7.72 5.98 -8.62
CA TRP A 132 8.74 5.27 -9.39
C TRP A 132 9.71 6.22 -10.08
N LEU A 133 11.00 5.93 -9.96
CA LEU A 133 12.06 6.62 -10.69
C LEU A 133 12.34 5.90 -12.02
N ASP A 134 12.46 6.67 -13.10
CA ASP A 134 12.92 6.19 -14.40
C ASP A 134 14.46 6.18 -14.45
N ASP A 135 15.06 5.50 -13.46
CA ASP A 135 16.50 5.29 -13.37
C ASP A 135 16.79 3.78 -13.37
N PRO A 136 17.37 3.23 -14.45
CA PRO A 136 17.73 1.82 -14.52
C PRO A 136 19.04 1.50 -13.78
N ASP A 137 19.71 2.48 -13.16
CA ASP A 137 20.96 2.25 -12.43
C ASP A 137 20.69 1.36 -11.20
N PRO A 138 21.33 0.17 -11.10
CA PRO A 138 21.16 -0.72 -9.94
C PRO A 138 21.67 -0.10 -8.63
N SER A 139 22.42 1.00 -8.69
CA SER A 139 22.86 1.75 -7.52
C SER A 139 21.83 2.76 -7.01
N ALA A 140 20.69 2.95 -7.69
CA ALA A 140 19.60 3.85 -7.26
C ALA A 140 19.18 3.71 -5.78
N PRO A 141 19.16 2.50 -5.17
CA PRO A 141 18.89 2.36 -3.74
C PRO A 141 19.94 3.02 -2.83
N ALA A 142 21.16 3.25 -3.33
CA ALA A 142 22.31 3.76 -2.58
C ALA A 142 22.70 5.21 -2.96
N THR A 143 22.15 5.78 -4.03
CA THR A 143 22.44 7.16 -4.47
C THR A 143 21.74 8.23 -3.63
N GLY A 144 20.80 7.84 -2.77
CA GLY A 144 19.95 8.75 -2.00
C GLY A 144 18.61 9.03 -2.67
N SER A 145 18.30 8.40 -3.81
CA SER A 145 17.10 8.79 -4.54
C SER A 145 15.79 8.45 -3.88
N PHE A 146 15.70 7.26 -3.28
CA PHE A 146 14.54 6.91 -2.45
C PHE A 146 14.45 7.78 -1.20
N VAL A 147 15.59 8.20 -0.64
CA VAL A 147 15.65 9.11 0.52
C VAL A 147 14.94 10.41 0.19
N LEU A 148 15.27 11.02 -0.94
CA LEU A 148 14.59 12.23 -1.40
C LEU A 148 13.07 12.01 -1.52
N LEU A 149 12.64 10.91 -2.13
CA LEU A 149 11.20 10.65 -2.33
C LEU A 149 10.43 10.56 -1.02
N TYR A 150 10.90 9.77 -0.05
CA TYR A 150 10.17 9.65 1.22
C TYR A 150 10.34 10.87 2.14
N HIS A 151 11.41 11.66 1.99
CA HIS A 151 11.53 12.97 2.65
C HIS A 151 10.52 13.97 2.10
N LEU A 152 10.43 14.10 0.77
CA LEU A 152 9.40 14.94 0.13
C LEU A 152 7.99 14.47 0.50
N LEU A 153 7.77 13.16 0.55
CA LEU A 153 6.49 12.59 0.97
C LEU A 153 6.15 12.97 2.41
N TRP A 154 7.12 12.93 3.33
CA TRP A 154 6.97 13.39 4.71
C TRP A 154 6.67 14.90 4.77
N GLU A 155 7.44 15.73 4.07
CA GLU A 155 7.27 17.19 4.04
C GLU A 155 5.87 17.57 3.52
N LEU A 156 5.47 17.02 2.37
CA LEU A 156 4.18 17.31 1.74
C LEU A 156 3.00 16.78 2.58
N THR A 157 3.16 15.65 3.26
CA THR A 157 2.17 15.15 4.22
C THR A 157 1.95 16.16 5.34
N HIS A 158 3.03 16.77 5.83
CA HIS A 158 2.93 17.82 6.84
C HIS A 158 2.36 19.14 6.31
N VAL A 159 2.65 19.52 5.07
CA VAL A 159 1.98 20.66 4.41
C VAL A 159 0.47 20.44 4.37
N CYS A 160 0.00 19.22 4.07
CA CYS A 160 -1.44 18.93 4.09
C CYS A 160 -2.08 19.14 5.48
N PHE A 161 -1.36 18.88 6.59
CA PHE A 161 -1.88 19.16 7.93
C PHE A 161 -2.03 20.66 8.23
N GLU A 162 -1.28 21.52 7.55
CA GLU A 162 -1.42 22.98 7.66
C GLU A 162 -2.66 23.50 6.91
N HIS A 163 -3.30 22.65 6.11
CA HIS A 163 -4.53 22.94 5.39
C HIS A 163 -5.66 21.95 5.80
N PRO A 164 -6.27 22.09 7.00
CA PRO A 164 -7.25 21.13 7.50
C PRO A 164 -8.46 20.87 6.59
N GLY A 165 -8.80 21.81 5.70
CA GLY A 165 -9.83 21.63 4.68
C GLY A 165 -9.56 20.47 3.73
N LEU A 166 -8.29 20.12 3.50
CA LEU A 166 -7.88 18.99 2.65
C LEU A 166 -8.08 17.63 3.33
N LEU A 167 -8.07 17.59 4.67
CA LEU A 167 -8.14 16.36 5.46
C LEU A 167 -9.56 15.80 5.57
N LYS A 168 -10.57 16.64 5.31
CA LYS A 168 -11.95 16.17 5.24
C LYS A 168 -12.11 15.28 4.01
N PRO A 169 -12.78 14.13 4.12
CA PRO A 169 -13.17 13.38 2.94
C PRO A 169 -13.99 14.31 2.03
N SER A 170 -13.78 14.21 0.72
CA SER A 170 -14.67 14.88 -0.22
C SER A 170 -16.07 14.33 0.00
N GLU A 171 -17.00 15.16 0.48
CA GLU A 171 -18.41 14.80 0.49
C GLU A 171 -18.80 14.45 -0.95
N CYS A 172 -19.27 13.22 -1.18
CA CYS A 172 -19.85 12.85 -2.47
C CYS A 172 -21.06 13.74 -2.71
N THR A 173 -20.87 14.81 -3.48
CA THR A 173 -21.94 15.73 -3.89
C THR A 173 -22.69 15.24 -5.14
N GLU A 174 -22.45 14.00 -5.59
CA GLU A 174 -23.15 13.42 -6.74
C GLU A 174 -24.44 12.72 -6.29
N GLU A 175 -25.55 13.02 -6.98
CA GLU A 175 -26.87 12.36 -6.84
C GLU A 175 -26.85 10.88 -7.26
N VAL A 176 -25.69 10.35 -7.67
CA VAL A 176 -25.49 8.94 -7.96
C VAL A 176 -25.02 8.26 -6.67
N CYS A 177 -25.99 7.73 -5.93
CA CYS A 177 -25.69 6.69 -4.96
C CYS A 177 -24.99 5.58 -5.74
N ILE A 178 -23.70 5.36 -5.49
CA ILE A 178 -23.08 4.07 -5.76
C ILE A 178 -23.94 3.12 -4.94
N THR A 179 -24.90 2.45 -5.56
CA THR A 179 -25.65 1.40 -4.90
C THR A 179 -24.60 0.45 -4.38
N CYS A 180 -24.51 0.33 -3.04
CA CYS A 180 -23.56 -0.53 -2.31
C CYS A 180 -23.69 -2.04 -2.66
N SER A 181 -24.37 -2.35 -3.76
CA SER A 181 -24.70 -3.65 -4.29
C SER A 181 -23.89 -4.04 -5.54
N ASP A 182 -23.16 -3.13 -6.20
CA ASP A 182 -22.44 -3.45 -7.46
C ASP A 182 -20.91 -3.56 -7.33
N GLU A 183 -20.33 -3.28 -6.16
CA GLU A 183 -18.89 -3.33 -5.96
C GLU A 183 -18.41 -4.73 -5.55
N GLY A 184 -17.41 -5.25 -6.25
CA GLY A 184 -16.68 -6.45 -5.83
C GLY A 184 -15.60 -6.07 -4.81
N ARG A 185 -15.64 -6.68 -3.63
CA ARG A 185 -14.67 -6.46 -2.55
C ARG A 185 -13.61 -7.54 -2.56
N LEU A 186 -12.34 -7.16 -2.46
CA LEU A 186 -11.26 -8.13 -2.31
C LEU A 186 -11.35 -8.80 -0.93
N GLY A 187 -11.17 -10.11 -0.91
CA GLY A 187 -11.16 -10.90 0.31
C GLY A 187 -10.05 -11.96 0.31
N GLU A 188 -9.48 -12.22 1.48
CA GLU A 188 -8.51 -13.28 1.74
C GLU A 188 -9.19 -14.43 2.48
N LEU A 189 -9.08 -15.65 1.95
CA LEU A 189 -9.63 -16.84 2.60
C LEU A 189 -8.88 -17.19 3.88
N LEU A 190 -9.64 -17.43 4.95
CA LEU A 190 -9.09 -17.82 6.25
C LEU A 190 -8.94 -19.33 6.40
N ALA A 191 -9.73 -20.10 5.65
CA ALA A 191 -9.74 -21.55 5.66
C ALA A 191 -10.15 -22.08 4.28
N ALA A 192 -9.90 -23.36 4.03
CA ALA A 192 -10.43 -24.05 2.86
C ALA A 192 -11.97 -24.08 2.87
N SER A 193 -12.56 -24.20 1.68
CA SER A 193 -14.02 -24.33 1.56
C SER A 193 -14.53 -25.58 2.29
N ALA A 194 -15.60 -25.38 3.05
CA ALA A 194 -16.39 -26.43 3.67
C ALA A 194 -17.85 -26.27 3.22
N GLN A 195 -18.37 -27.32 2.56
CA GLN A 195 -19.77 -27.37 2.12
C GLN A 195 -20.16 -26.22 1.16
N GLY A 196 -19.21 -25.76 0.33
CA GLY A 196 -19.42 -24.67 -0.64
C GLY A 196 -19.41 -23.28 -0.03
N SER A 197 -18.81 -23.12 1.16
CA SER A 197 -18.65 -21.83 1.84
C SER A 197 -17.31 -21.75 2.56
N ALA A 198 -16.81 -20.53 2.77
CA ALA A 198 -15.59 -20.29 3.52
C ALA A 198 -15.64 -18.95 4.28
N GLN A 199 -14.84 -18.82 5.35
CA GLN A 199 -14.62 -17.52 5.97
C GLN A 199 -13.57 -16.72 5.20
N VAL A 200 -13.88 -15.46 4.95
CA VAL A 200 -13.05 -14.53 4.19
C VAL A 200 -12.83 -13.26 5.02
N ARG A 201 -11.57 -12.84 5.15
CA ARG A 201 -11.20 -11.53 5.67
C ARG A 201 -11.29 -10.51 4.56
N THR A 202 -12.06 -9.46 4.77
CA THR A 202 -12.16 -8.28 3.89
C THR A 202 -11.75 -7.03 4.66
N ALA A 203 -11.65 -5.90 3.95
CA ALA A 203 -11.35 -4.60 4.55
C ALA A 203 -12.29 -4.21 5.70
N THR A 204 -13.54 -4.68 5.68
CA THR A 204 -14.57 -4.35 6.67
C THR A 204 -14.73 -5.39 7.78
N GLY A 205 -14.00 -6.51 7.70
CA GLY A 205 -14.05 -7.58 8.69
C GLY A 205 -14.15 -8.97 8.06
N VAL A 206 -14.39 -9.96 8.91
CA VAL A 206 -14.53 -11.36 8.50
C VAL A 206 -15.99 -11.66 8.22
N GLU A 207 -16.27 -12.27 7.07
CA GLU A 207 -17.60 -12.72 6.67
C GLU A 207 -17.55 -14.14 6.10
N THR A 208 -18.69 -14.85 6.17
CA THR A 208 -18.85 -16.14 5.50
C THR A 208 -19.41 -15.90 4.11
N VAL A 209 -18.71 -16.39 3.09
CA VAL A 209 -19.12 -16.28 1.69
C VAL A 209 -19.35 -17.66 1.10
N SER A 210 -20.28 -17.75 0.15
CA SER A 210 -20.41 -18.93 -0.69
C SER A 210 -19.25 -18.98 -1.68
N THR A 211 -18.63 -20.15 -1.83
CA THR A 211 -17.49 -20.40 -2.74
C THR A 211 -17.83 -21.37 -3.87
N MET A 212 -19.11 -21.74 -4.00
CA MET A 212 -19.62 -22.69 -5.00
C MET A 212 -19.15 -22.41 -6.45
N LEU A 213 -18.90 -21.15 -6.81
CA LEU A 213 -18.46 -20.75 -8.15
C LEU A 213 -16.94 -20.90 -8.39
N VAL A 214 -16.15 -20.93 -7.31
CA VAL A 214 -14.68 -20.86 -7.36
C VAL A 214 -13.99 -22.03 -6.66
N ASP A 215 -14.77 -22.96 -6.11
CA ASP A 215 -14.25 -24.17 -5.47
C ASP A 215 -13.42 -25.01 -6.45
N PRO A 216 -12.37 -25.70 -5.96
CA PRO A 216 -11.89 -25.72 -4.58
C PRO A 216 -11.07 -24.47 -4.23
N VAL A 217 -11.19 -23.97 -3.01
CA VAL A 217 -10.35 -22.86 -2.50
C VAL A 217 -9.60 -23.24 -1.22
N THR A 218 -8.44 -22.62 -0.99
CA THR A 218 -7.59 -22.87 0.19
C THR A 218 -7.27 -21.59 0.98
N ALA A 219 -6.82 -21.75 2.23
CA ALA A 219 -6.45 -20.62 3.09
C ALA A 219 -5.36 -19.78 2.43
N GLY A 220 -5.50 -18.45 2.51
CA GLY A 220 -4.57 -17.50 1.93
C GLY A 220 -4.80 -17.20 0.44
N GLU A 221 -5.73 -17.87 -0.25
CA GLU A 221 -6.14 -17.46 -1.60
C GLU A 221 -6.95 -16.15 -1.54
N LEU A 222 -6.80 -15.32 -2.58
CA LEU A 222 -7.57 -14.10 -2.75
C LEU A 222 -8.79 -14.35 -3.64
N VAL A 223 -9.93 -13.79 -3.26
CA VAL A 223 -11.20 -13.90 -3.99
C VAL A 223 -11.86 -12.53 -4.12
N LEU A 224 -12.62 -12.36 -5.18
CA LEU A 224 -13.52 -11.22 -5.34
C LEU A 224 -14.87 -11.59 -4.76
N VAL A 225 -15.29 -10.89 -3.71
CA VAL A 225 -16.55 -11.10 -2.99
C VAL A 225 -17.58 -10.08 -3.45
N HIS A 226 -18.75 -10.57 -3.83
CA HIS A 226 -19.88 -9.75 -4.23
C HIS A 226 -21.18 -10.41 -3.78
N ALA A 227 -22.07 -9.63 -3.14
CA ALA A 227 -23.36 -10.10 -2.63
C ALA A 227 -23.28 -11.42 -1.81
N GLY A 228 -22.24 -11.57 -0.97
CA GLY A 228 -22.03 -12.77 -0.14
C GLY A 228 -21.49 -14.00 -0.89
N MET A 229 -21.04 -13.84 -2.14
CA MET A 229 -20.49 -14.90 -3.00
C MET A 229 -19.07 -14.55 -3.44
N ALA A 230 -18.16 -15.52 -3.43
CA ALA A 230 -16.89 -15.42 -4.14
C ALA A 230 -17.15 -15.69 -5.63
N ILE A 231 -17.02 -14.66 -6.47
CA ILE A 231 -17.35 -14.71 -7.90
C ILE A 231 -16.14 -15.02 -8.80
N SER A 232 -14.93 -14.79 -8.30
CA SER A 232 -13.68 -15.14 -8.98
C SER A 232 -12.57 -15.32 -7.96
N LYS A 233 -11.59 -16.17 -8.29
CA LYS A 233 -10.27 -16.11 -7.67
C LYS A 233 -9.50 -14.93 -8.24
N VAL A 234 -8.59 -14.37 -7.44
CA VAL A 234 -7.66 -13.33 -7.88
C VAL A 234 -6.29 -13.97 -7.96
N ASP A 235 -5.73 -14.02 -9.17
CA ASP A 235 -4.41 -14.59 -9.39
C ASP A 235 -3.36 -13.77 -8.64
N ILE A 236 -2.73 -14.43 -7.68
CA ILE A 236 -1.54 -13.95 -6.99
C ILE A 236 -0.37 -14.31 -7.89
N GLY A 237 -0.25 -13.66 -9.05
CA GLY A 237 0.66 -14.06 -10.14
C GLY A 237 1.98 -14.65 -9.64
N GLY A 238 2.04 -15.98 -9.66
CA GLY A 238 3.23 -16.78 -9.39
C GLY A 238 3.78 -17.21 -10.73
N ASP A 239 5.08 -16.98 -10.92
CA ASP A 239 5.92 -17.35 -12.07
C ASP A 239 5.26 -18.37 -13.01
N SER A 240 4.88 -17.87 -14.18
CA SER A 240 5.16 -18.61 -15.42
C SER A 240 6.53 -18.17 -15.91
#